data_AF-A0A4Y2N814-F1
#
_entry.id   AF-A0A4Y2N814-F1
#
_cell.length_a   1.000
_cell.length_b   1.000
_cell.length_c   1.000
_cell.angle_alpha   90.00
_cell.angle_beta   90.00
_cell.angle_gamma   90.00
#
_symmetry.space_group_name_H-M   'P 1'
#
loop_
_entity.id
_entity.type
_entity.pdbx_description
1 polymer ?
#
loop_
_entity_poly.entity_id
_entity_poly.type
_entity_poly.pdbx_seq_one_letter_code
_entity_poly.pdbx_strand_id
1 'polypeptide(L)'
;MKCEICEKVYKNESEHLKSLEHRNVMYKEFALEIKNMDDPLEENTGQNPLLPVHKFRLLIVGESDSGKTTLTILIIRELMDYFDVLLICAKNIHEPKYQKLVEDYTKYEDIEKEDIDMICKKLSKKDKKILLEDFQKYKKETVFASDLSEFITFEDLDETKKNLVVFDDCISEKD
;
A
#
# COMPACT_ATOMS: atom_id res chain seq x y z
N MET A 1 -22.34 -27.66 4.59
CA MET A 1 -21.04 -27.70 3.86
C MET A 1 -20.43 -26.32 4.02
N LYS A 2 -19.44 -26.16 4.91
CA LYS A 2 -18.82 -24.86 5.18
C LYS A 2 -17.78 -24.58 4.11
N CYS A 3 -17.76 -23.36 3.58
CA CYS A 3 -16.78 -22.92 2.59
C CYS A 3 -15.43 -22.71 3.28
N GLU A 4 -14.40 -23.47 2.92
CA GLU A 4 -13.04 -23.37 3.50
C GLU A 4 -12.44 -21.97 3.33
N ILE A 5 -12.79 -21.26 2.24
CA ILE A 5 -12.39 -19.87 2.00
C ILE A 5 -12.98 -18.95 3.08
N CYS A 6 -14.26 -19.15 3.44
CA CYS A 6 -14.89 -18.36 4.49
C CYS A 6 -14.21 -18.59 5.84
N GLU A 7 -13.83 -19.82 6.19
CA GLU A 7 -13.16 -20.07 7.48
C GLU A 7 -11.75 -19.47 7.55
N LYS A 8 -11.00 -19.41 6.44
CA LYS A 8 -9.69 -18.72 6.38
C LYS A 8 -9.82 -17.20 6.52
N VAL A 9 -10.79 -16.58 5.83
CA VAL A 9 -11.05 -15.14 5.91
C VAL A 9 -11.49 -14.75 7.33
N TYR A 10 -12.44 -15.48 7.92
CA TYR A 10 -12.96 -15.18 9.27
C TYR A 10 -11.91 -15.32 10.38
N LYS A 11 -11.01 -16.31 10.29
CA LYS A 11 -9.94 -16.48 11.28
C LYS A 11 -8.91 -15.35 11.22
N ASN A 12 -8.50 -14.97 10.01
CA ASN A 12 -7.55 -13.88 9.81
C ASN A 12 -8.15 -12.52 10.21
N GLU A 13 -9.43 -12.27 9.92
CA GLU A 13 -10.10 -11.01 10.28
C GLU A 13 -10.18 -10.77 11.79
N SER A 14 -10.57 -11.79 12.58
CA SER A 14 -10.76 -11.64 14.03
C SER A 14 -9.46 -11.31 14.79
N GLU A 15 -8.32 -11.84 14.33
CA GLU A 15 -7.01 -11.54 14.92
C GLU A 15 -6.43 -10.22 14.39
N HIS A 16 -6.65 -9.92 13.10
CA HIS A 16 -6.21 -8.69 12.47
C HIS A 16 -6.91 -7.46 13.06
N LEU A 17 -8.25 -7.50 13.23
CA LEU A 17 -9.07 -6.43 13.82
C LEU A 17 -8.66 -6.08 15.25
N LYS A 18 -8.40 -7.09 16.09
CA LYS A 18 -7.93 -6.88 17.46
C LYS A 18 -6.52 -6.27 17.51
N SER A 19 -5.66 -6.62 16.56
CA SER A 19 -4.32 -6.02 16.44
C SER A 19 -4.37 -4.58 15.94
N LEU A 20 -5.31 -4.26 15.04
CA LEU A 20 -5.50 -2.92 14.47
C LEU A 20 -6.04 -1.94 15.53
N GLU A 21 -7.02 -2.35 16.33
CA GLU A 21 -7.57 -1.51 17.40
C GLU A 21 -6.53 -1.17 18.47
N HIS A 22 -5.68 -2.13 18.87
CA HIS A 22 -4.62 -1.88 19.85
C HIS A 22 -3.47 -1.02 19.29
N ARG A 23 -3.15 -1.14 17.99
CA ARG A 23 -2.07 -0.36 17.35
C ARG A 23 -2.50 1.07 17.00
N ASN A 24 -3.75 1.28 16.58
CA ASN A 24 -4.27 2.63 16.26
C ASN A 24 -4.28 3.58 17.47
N VAL A 25 -4.29 3.05 18.69
CA VAL A 25 -4.16 3.85 19.92
C VAL A 25 -2.70 4.30 20.15
N MET A 26 -1.72 3.50 19.72
CA MET A 26 -0.29 3.75 19.98
C MET A 26 0.39 4.61 18.91
N TYR A 27 -0.03 4.51 17.63
CA TYR A 27 0.57 5.28 16.53
C TYR A 27 -0.04 6.67 16.31
N LYS A 28 -1.13 7.02 17.00
CA LYS A 28 -1.73 8.36 16.89
C LYS A 28 -0.79 9.49 17.31
N GLU A 29 0.18 9.21 18.18
CA GLU A 29 1.17 10.19 18.64
C GLU A 29 2.38 10.34 17.69
N PHE A 30 2.56 9.44 16.72
CA PHE A 30 3.67 9.45 15.74
C PHE A 30 3.19 9.53 14.29
N ALA A 31 2.00 10.09 14.07
CA ALA A 31 1.50 10.34 12.73
C ALA A 31 2.39 11.40 12.06
N LEU A 32 2.96 11.04 10.91
CA LEU A 32 3.61 12.01 10.02
C LEU A 32 2.50 12.90 9.46
N GLU A 33 2.24 14.04 10.10
CA GLU A 33 1.37 15.07 9.56
C GLU A 33 2.13 15.80 8.45
N ILE A 34 1.92 15.39 7.20
CA ILE A 34 2.30 16.20 6.05
C ILE A 34 1.24 17.31 5.96
N LYS A 35 1.65 18.57 6.14
CA LYS A 35 0.78 19.75 6.02
C LYS A 35 1.16 20.55 4.80
N ASN A 36 0.16 21.04 4.06
CA ASN A 36 0.39 21.97 2.98
C ASN A 36 0.73 23.31 3.64
N MET A 37 1.94 23.83 3.40
CA MET A 37 2.36 25.13 3.93
C MET A 37 1.87 26.29 3.06
N ASP A 38 1.50 25.98 1.81
CA ASP A 38 1.11 26.92 0.77
C ASP A 38 -0.35 26.63 0.40
N ASP A 39 -1.31 26.85 1.30
CA ASP A 39 -2.74 26.61 1.03
C ASP A 39 -3.16 27.22 -0.33
N PRO A 40 -3.41 26.41 -1.37
CA PRO A 40 -4.01 26.90 -2.60
C PRO A 40 -5.52 26.95 -2.38
N LEU A 41 -6.13 28.05 -2.81
CA LEU A 41 -7.58 28.16 -2.95
C LEU A 41 -8.11 26.96 -3.73
N GLU A 42 -9.13 26.32 -3.17
CA GLU A 42 -9.78 25.09 -3.65
C GLU A 42 -9.81 24.95 -5.19
N GLU A 43 -9.15 23.92 -5.70
CA GLU A 43 -9.61 23.25 -6.91
C GLU A 43 -10.04 21.82 -6.57
N ASN A 44 -11.35 21.60 -6.69
CA ASN A 44 -12.03 20.31 -6.59
C ASN A 44 -11.48 19.31 -7.62
N THR A 45 -10.34 18.71 -7.31
CA THR A 45 -9.92 17.45 -7.90
C THR A 45 -9.87 16.47 -6.73
N GLY A 46 -10.43 15.27 -6.86
CA GLY A 46 -10.40 14.25 -5.79
C GLY A 46 -8.98 13.71 -5.52
N GLN A 47 -7.99 14.59 -5.42
CA GLN A 47 -6.58 14.33 -5.22
C GLN A 47 -6.17 14.89 -3.85
N ASN A 48 -5.21 14.23 -3.20
CA ASN A 48 -4.61 14.72 -1.97
C ASN A 48 -4.04 16.12 -2.24
N PRO A 49 -4.38 17.17 -1.47
CA PRO A 49 -3.80 18.51 -1.66
C PRO A 49 -2.27 18.55 -1.47
N LEU A 50 -1.69 17.50 -0.89
CA LEU A 50 -0.26 17.34 -0.65
C LEU A 50 0.46 16.58 -1.76
N LEU A 51 -0.29 15.94 -2.67
CA LEU A 51 0.31 15.24 -3.81
C LEU A 51 0.60 16.24 -4.93
N PRO A 52 1.81 16.19 -5.52
CA PRO A 52 2.08 16.94 -6.72
C PRO A 52 1.11 16.59 -7.85
N VAL A 53 0.53 17.61 -8.48
CA VAL A 53 -0.37 17.46 -9.64
C VAL A 53 0.36 16.83 -10.85
N HIS A 54 1.68 17.04 -10.91
CA HIS A 54 2.54 16.52 -11.97
C HIS A 54 3.33 15.29 -11.51
N LYS A 55 3.82 14.51 -12.48
CA LYS A 55 4.78 13.42 -12.22
C LYS A 55 5.96 13.99 -11.42
N PHE A 56 6.27 13.38 -10.28
CA PHE A 56 7.38 13.81 -9.43
C PHE A 56 8.33 12.65 -9.15
N ARG A 57 9.54 13.00 -8.71
CA ARG A 57 10.55 12.06 -8.23
C ARG A 57 10.96 12.51 -6.83
N LEU A 58 10.93 11.58 -5.88
CA LEU A 58 11.36 11.81 -4.51
C LEU A 58 12.67 11.07 -4.26
N LEU A 59 13.66 11.76 -3.71
CA LEU A 59 14.94 11.18 -3.30
C LEU A 59 15.11 11.35 -1.79
N ILE A 60 15.23 10.24 -1.06
CA ILE A 60 15.44 10.22 0.39
C ILE A 60 16.88 9.76 0.63
N VAL A 61 17.72 10.63 1.21
CA VAL A 61 19.14 10.38 1.44
C VAL A 61 19.50 10.63 2.91
N GLY A 62 20.43 9.85 3.43
CA GLY A 62 20.87 9.92 4.81
C GLY A 62 21.76 8.73 5.16
N GLU A 63 22.47 8.84 6.28
CA GLU A 63 23.33 7.76 6.80
C GLU A 63 22.54 6.46 7.03
N SER A 64 23.25 5.33 7.10
CA SER A 64 22.64 4.06 7.52
C SER A 64 21.92 4.22 8.86
N ASP A 65 20.81 3.49 9.03
CA ASP A 65 19.96 3.57 10.22
C ASP A 65 19.27 4.92 10.50
N SER A 66 19.30 5.88 9.57
CA SER A 66 18.58 7.16 9.71
C SER A 66 17.05 7.06 9.49
N GLY A 67 16.50 5.85 9.35
CA GLY A 67 15.06 5.62 9.20
C GLY A 67 14.48 5.84 7.79
N LYS A 68 15.32 5.89 6.73
CA LYS A 68 14.88 6.09 5.34
C LYS A 68 13.79 5.12 4.90
N THR A 69 14.05 3.82 5.02
CA THR A 69 13.09 2.76 4.70
C THR A 69 11.79 2.90 5.49
N THR A 70 11.87 3.29 6.78
CA THR A 70 10.68 3.54 7.59
C THR A 70 9.86 4.70 7.03
N LEU A 71 10.51 5.81 6.68
CA LEU A 71 9.85 6.96 6.06
C LEU A 71 9.23 6.57 4.71
N THR A 72 9.95 5.83 3.87
CA THR A 72 9.44 5.32 2.59
C THR A 72 8.17 4.50 2.78
N ILE A 73 8.15 3.54 3.71
CA ILE A 73 6.97 2.72 4.01
C ILE A 73 5.80 3.57 4.52
N LEU A 74 6.06 4.59 5.33
CA LEU A 74 5.03 5.52 5.80
C LEU A 74 4.43 6.32 4.64
N ILE A 75 5.27 6.85 3.75
CA ILE A 75 4.82 7.56 2.54
C ILE A 75 3.93 6.66 1.68
N ILE A 76 4.34 5.41 1.45
CA ILE A 76 3.52 4.45 0.70
C ILE A 76 2.15 4.29 1.38
N ARG A 77 2.11 4.07 2.70
CA ARG A 77 0.86 3.86 3.44
C ARG A 77 -0.10 5.04 3.39
N GLU A 78 0.41 6.26 3.41
CA GLU A 78 -0.41 7.47 3.39
C GLU A 78 -0.86 7.88 1.99
N LEU A 79 -0.07 7.54 0.95
CA LEU A 79 -0.33 8.00 -0.41
C LEU A 79 -0.94 6.93 -1.33
N MET A 80 -0.93 5.64 -0.96
CA MET A 80 -1.36 4.56 -1.86
C MET A 80 -2.83 4.66 -2.31
N ASP A 81 -3.70 5.28 -1.50
CA ASP A 81 -5.11 5.50 -1.88
C ASP A 81 -5.26 6.31 -3.19
N TYR A 82 -4.21 7.04 -3.60
CA TYR A 82 -4.17 7.86 -4.81
C TYR A 82 -3.44 7.23 -5.99
N PHE A 83 -2.89 6.01 -5.82
CA PHE A 83 -2.18 5.26 -6.86
C PHE A 83 -2.93 3.96 -7.18
N ASP A 84 -2.76 3.48 -8.41
CA ASP A 84 -3.38 2.24 -8.90
C ASP A 84 -2.39 1.07 -8.80
N VAL A 85 -1.10 1.36 -9.00
CA VAL A 85 -0.02 0.36 -9.08
C VAL A 85 1.08 0.70 -8.09
N LEU A 86 1.54 -0.29 -7.32
CA LEU A 86 2.67 -0.20 -6.40
C LEU A 86 3.80 -1.12 -6.87
N LEU A 87 4.93 -0.53 -7.25
CA LEU A 87 6.11 -1.26 -7.74
C LEU A 87 7.25 -0.98 -6.77
N ILE A 88 7.76 -2.00 -6.09
CA ILE A 88 8.87 -1.86 -5.13
C ILE A 88 10.00 -2.79 -5.53
N CYS A 89 11.17 -2.19 -5.78
CA CYS A 89 12.44 -2.89 -5.83
C CYS A 89 13.22 -2.53 -4.57
N ALA A 90 13.47 -3.52 -3.71
CA ALA A 90 14.26 -3.31 -2.51
C ALA A 90 15.16 -4.51 -2.25
N LYS A 91 16.45 -4.26 -2.02
CA LYS A 91 17.46 -5.32 -1.84
C LYS A 91 17.06 -6.37 -0.81
N ASN A 92 16.46 -5.94 0.31
CA ASN A 92 16.00 -6.82 1.37
C ASN A 92 14.46 -6.77 1.51
N ILE A 93 13.71 -7.04 0.44
CA ILE A 93 12.24 -7.07 0.47
C ILE A 93 11.65 -8.06 1.50
N HIS A 94 12.43 -9.07 1.89
CA HIS A 94 12.06 -10.05 2.92
C HIS A 94 12.24 -9.53 4.36
N GLU A 95 12.74 -8.32 4.58
CA GLU A 95 12.80 -7.76 5.93
C GLU A 95 11.40 -7.59 6.55
N PRO A 96 11.24 -7.77 7.87
CA PRO A 96 9.92 -7.72 8.53
C PRO A 96 9.11 -6.44 8.25
N LYS A 97 9.79 -5.32 8.01
CA LYS A 97 9.15 -4.04 7.70
C LYS A 97 8.42 -4.07 6.34
N TYR A 98 9.03 -4.72 5.35
CA TYR A 98 8.47 -4.90 4.02
C TYR A 98 7.50 -6.08 3.95
N GLN A 99 7.75 -7.18 4.66
CA GLN A 99 6.84 -8.33 4.68
C GLN A 99 5.40 -7.94 5.00
N LYS A 100 5.21 -7.08 6.01
CA LYS A 100 3.87 -6.58 6.33
C LYS A 100 3.24 -5.79 5.19
N LEU A 101 4.03 -5.00 4.47
CA LEU A 101 3.55 -4.26 3.30
C LEU A 101 3.15 -5.21 2.18
N VAL A 102 3.95 -6.25 1.93
CA VAL A 102 3.64 -7.30 0.96
C VAL A 102 2.34 -7.98 1.34
N GLU A 103 2.22 -8.48 2.57
CA GLU A 103 0.99 -9.13 3.09
C GLU A 103 -0.25 -8.25 2.94
N ASP A 104 -0.15 -6.96 3.28
CA ASP A 104 -1.26 -6.02 3.19
C ASP A 104 -1.77 -5.88 1.74
N TYR A 105 -0.88 -5.86 0.74
CA TYR A 105 -1.23 -5.63 -0.67
C TYR A 105 -1.39 -6.89 -1.53
N THR A 106 -0.92 -8.07 -1.09
CA THR A 106 -1.13 -9.34 -1.79
C THR A 106 -2.32 -10.15 -1.25
N LYS A 107 -2.93 -9.72 -0.14
CA LYS A 107 -4.07 -10.44 0.48
C LYS A 107 -5.27 -10.70 -0.44
N TYR A 108 -5.41 -9.92 -1.51
CA TYR A 108 -6.49 -10.03 -2.50
C TYR A 108 -5.99 -10.36 -3.91
N GLU A 109 -4.74 -10.81 -4.06
CA GLU A 109 -4.13 -11.08 -5.37
C GLU A 109 -5.02 -11.99 -6.23
N ASP A 110 -5.45 -13.13 -5.68
CA ASP A 110 -6.30 -14.13 -6.35
C ASP A 110 -7.82 -13.92 -6.14
N ILE A 111 -8.24 -12.78 -5.60
CA ILE A 111 -9.65 -12.52 -5.28
C ILE A 111 -10.19 -11.45 -6.23
N GLU A 112 -11.21 -11.82 -6.99
CA GLU A 112 -11.88 -10.91 -7.91
C GLU A 112 -13.09 -10.25 -7.26
N LYS A 113 -13.56 -9.17 -7.90
CA LYS A 113 -14.66 -8.37 -7.37
C LYS A 113 -15.95 -9.18 -7.23
N GLU A 114 -16.20 -10.11 -8.14
CA GLU A 114 -17.35 -11.00 -8.13
C GLU A 114 -17.37 -11.91 -6.89
N ASP A 115 -16.20 -12.36 -6.43
CA ASP A 115 -16.06 -13.17 -5.23
C ASP A 115 -16.42 -12.35 -3.98
N ILE A 116 -15.94 -11.11 -3.91
CA ILE A 116 -16.30 -10.17 -2.84
C ILE A 116 -17.80 -9.90 -2.84
N ASP A 117 -18.40 -9.66 -4.01
CA ASP A 117 -19.84 -9.43 -4.13
C ASP A 117 -20.66 -10.65 -3.66
N MET A 118 -20.18 -11.86 -3.93
CA MET A 118 -20.79 -13.10 -3.43
C MET A 118 -20.69 -13.23 -1.91
N ILE A 119 -19.54 -12.89 -1.32
CA ILE A 119 -19.33 -12.88 0.14
C ILE A 119 -20.25 -11.83 0.79
N CYS A 120 -20.28 -10.62 0.24
CA CYS A 120 -21.08 -9.50 0.73
C CYS A 120 -22.58 -9.81 0.82
N LYS A 121 -23.12 -10.73 0.00
CA LYS A 121 -24.53 -11.16 0.09
C LYS A 121 -24.87 -11.88 1.40
N LYS A 122 -23.87 -12.45 2.09
CA LYS A 122 -24.03 -13.22 3.33
C LYS A 122 -23.70 -12.41 4.59
N LEU A 123 -23.19 -11.18 4.42
CA LEU A 123 -22.71 -10.34 5.51
C LEU A 123 -23.78 -9.34 5.99
N SER A 124 -23.60 -8.86 7.22
CA SER A 124 -24.37 -7.71 7.72
C SER A 124 -24.02 -6.45 6.93
N LYS A 125 -24.90 -5.43 6.97
CA LYS A 125 -24.61 -4.14 6.30
C LYS A 125 -23.30 -3.50 6.76
N LYS A 126 -22.96 -3.66 8.04
CA LYS A 126 -21.73 -3.09 8.64
C LYS A 126 -20.50 -3.83 8.10
N ASP A 127 -20.50 -5.14 8.16
CA ASP A 127 -19.34 -5.95 7.75
C ASP A 127 -19.11 -5.86 6.24
N LYS A 128 -20.19 -5.80 5.45
CA LYS A 128 -20.12 -5.53 4.01
C LYS A 128 -19.38 -4.23 3.71
N LYS A 129 -19.70 -3.15 4.44
CA LYS A 129 -19.05 -1.84 4.24
C LYS A 129 -17.55 -1.93 4.50
N ILE A 130 -17.17 -2.56 5.62
CA ILE A 130 -15.77 -2.73 6.03
C ILE A 130 -14.99 -3.54 4.98
N LEU A 131 -15.54 -4.68 4.54
CA LEU A 131 -14.87 -5.53 3.54
C LEU A 131 -14.68 -4.80 2.20
N LEU A 132 -15.68 -4.03 1.75
CA LEU A 132 -15.57 -3.27 0.51
C LEU A 132 -14.53 -2.15 0.60
N GLU A 133 -14.50 -1.41 1.70
CA GLU A 133 -13.49 -0.37 1.95
C GLU A 133 -12.07 -0.98 2.00
N ASP A 134 -11.91 -2.12 2.68
CA ASP A 134 -10.65 -2.84 2.78
C ASP A 134 -10.22 -3.42 1.42
N PHE A 135 -11.13 -4.04 0.67
CA PHE A 135 -10.85 -4.56 -0.67
C PHE A 135 -10.43 -3.44 -1.63
N GLN A 136 -11.15 -2.32 -1.66
CA GLN A 136 -10.80 -1.18 -2.52
C GLN A 136 -9.43 -0.58 -2.17
N LYS A 137 -9.10 -0.55 -0.87
CA LYS A 137 -7.82 -0.03 -0.40
C LYS A 137 -6.64 -0.89 -0.86
N TYR A 138 -6.78 -2.22 -0.74
CA TYR A 138 -5.64 -3.12 -0.86
C TYR A 138 -5.61 -3.99 -2.12
N LYS A 139 -6.71 -4.12 -2.89
CA LYS A 139 -6.66 -4.71 -4.24
C LYS A 139 -6.03 -3.68 -5.19
N LYS A 140 -4.70 -3.70 -5.25
CA LYS A 140 -3.87 -2.86 -6.12
C LYS A 140 -3.00 -3.79 -6.97
N GLU A 141 -2.62 -3.33 -8.15
CA GLU A 141 -1.59 -4.04 -8.90
C GLU A 141 -0.25 -3.83 -8.21
N THR A 142 0.45 -4.92 -7.89
CA THR A 142 1.70 -4.82 -7.14
C THR A 142 2.81 -5.68 -7.74
N VAL A 143 4.03 -5.18 -7.66
CA VAL A 143 5.25 -5.94 -7.96
C VAL A 143 6.25 -5.67 -6.84
N PHE A 144 6.76 -6.76 -6.26
CA PHE A 144 7.79 -6.71 -5.25
C PHE A 144 8.99 -7.52 -5.74
N ALA A 145 10.14 -6.86 -5.93
CA ALA A 145 11.36 -7.50 -6.40
C ALA A 145 12.53 -7.17 -5.46
N SER A 146 13.48 -8.11 -5.37
CA SER A 146 14.77 -7.89 -4.71
C SER A 146 15.90 -7.57 -5.69
N ASP A 147 15.66 -7.76 -6.99
CA ASP A 147 16.63 -7.61 -8.05
C ASP A 147 16.06 -6.71 -9.16
N LEU A 148 16.88 -5.79 -9.67
CA LEU A 148 16.50 -4.87 -10.76
C LEU A 148 16.26 -5.60 -12.09
N SER A 149 16.92 -6.75 -12.32
CA SER A 149 16.74 -7.56 -13.53
C SER A 149 15.37 -8.23 -13.60
N GLU A 150 14.73 -8.43 -12.45
CA GLU A 150 13.37 -8.98 -12.32
C GLU A 150 12.32 -7.87 -12.16
N PHE A 151 12.75 -6.60 -12.14
CA PHE A 151 11.88 -5.46 -11.95
C PHE A 151 11.43 -4.86 -13.27
N ILE A 152 10.22 -4.28 -13.26
CA ILE A 152 9.59 -3.70 -14.44
C ILE A 152 10.41 -2.54 -15.01
N THR A 153 10.52 -2.46 -16.34
CA THR A 153 11.18 -1.34 -17.02
C THR A 153 10.24 -0.16 -17.21
N PHE A 154 10.77 1.01 -17.54
CA PHE A 154 9.95 2.19 -17.77
C PHE A 154 8.98 1.99 -18.94
N GLU A 155 9.42 1.28 -19.97
CA GLU A 155 8.68 0.99 -21.20
C GLU A 155 7.48 0.06 -20.95
N ASP A 156 7.55 -0.76 -19.90
CA ASP A 156 6.49 -1.70 -19.53
C ASP A 156 5.44 -1.07 -18.59
N LEU A 157 5.66 0.17 -18.11
CA LEU A 157 4.70 0.86 -17.26
C LEU A 157 3.42 1.21 -18.02
N ASP A 158 2.28 0.92 -17.41
CA ASP A 158 0.97 1.33 -17.95
C ASP A 158 0.80 2.84 -17.80
N GLU A 159 0.90 3.57 -18.92
CA GLU A 159 0.74 5.03 -18.96
C GLU A 159 -0.66 5.52 -18.56
N THR A 160 -1.66 4.63 -18.56
CA THR A 160 -3.04 4.97 -18.20
C THR A 160 -3.29 4.92 -16.69
N LYS A 161 -2.34 4.37 -15.92
CA LYS A 161 -2.45 4.21 -14.46
C LYS A 161 -1.54 5.17 -13.70
N LYS A 162 -1.93 5.46 -12.46
CA LYS A 162 -1.07 6.15 -11.50
C LYS A 162 -0.12 5.15 -10.85
N ASN A 163 1.11 5.12 -11.35
CA ASN A 163 2.18 4.25 -10.87
C ASN A 163 2.97 4.89 -9.72
N LEU A 164 3.15 4.16 -8.61
CA LEU A 164 4.11 4.48 -7.56
C LEU A 164 5.28 3.49 -7.64
N VAL A 165 6.44 3.98 -8.08
CA VAL A 165 7.66 3.19 -8.22
C VAL A 165 8.65 3.56 -7.11
N VAL A 166 9.12 2.56 -6.39
CA VAL A 166 10.02 2.71 -5.24
C VAL A 166 11.26 1.87 -5.45
N PHE A 167 12.41 2.53 -5.34
CA PHE A 167 13.73 1.89 -5.28
C PHE A 167 14.30 2.16 -3.88
N ASP A 168 14.48 1.12 -3.07
CA ASP A 168 15.09 1.24 -1.74
C ASP A 168 16.34 0.36 -1.61
N ASP A 169 17.42 0.96 -1.12
CA ASP A 169 18.72 0.30 -0.97
C ASP A 169 19.22 -0.41 -2.25
N CYS A 170 18.81 0.09 -3.43
CA CYS A 170 19.36 -0.33 -4.71
C CYS A 170 20.77 0.23 -4.83
N ILE A 171 21.75 -0.54 -4.36
CA ILE A 171 23.16 -0.24 -4.63
C ILE A 171 23.35 -0.43 -6.13
N SER A 172 23.69 0.65 -6.84
CA SER A 172 24.30 0.52 -8.15
C SER A 172 25.61 -0.23 -7.98
N GLU A 173 25.63 -1.52 -8.31
CA GLU A 173 26.89 -2.22 -8.51
C GLU A 173 27.68 -1.41 -9.54
N LYS A 174 28.93 -1.09 -9.22
CA LYS A 174 29.79 -0.43 -10.20
C LYS A 174 30.09 -1.47 -11.27
N ASP A 175 29.67 -1.18 -12.50
CA ASP A 175 30.23 -1.80 -13.71
C ASP A 175 31.77 -1.71 -13.70
#